data_AF-A0A0D2P307-F1
#
_entry.id   AF-A0A0D2P307-F1
#
_cell.length_a   1.000
_cell.length_b   1.000
_cell.length_c   1.000
_cell.angle_alpha   90.00
_cell.angle_beta   90.00
_cell.angle_gamma   90.00
#
_symmetry.space_group_name_H-M   'P 1'
#
loop_
_entity.id
_entity.type
_entity.pdbx_description
1 polymer ?
#
loop_
_entity_poly.entity_id
_entity_poly.type
_entity_poly.pdbx_seq_one_letter_code
_entity_poly.pdbx_strand_id
1 'polypeptide(L)'
;MFFSNKFCSLASITTGVLHTYAAPTSRTQSCAILAPGNYSIQSVALPGELVGVGQPFSEGFTLALEKAPPPGNLGVWTLTNADQGGYTILNVELGRNVTTGALPESQLPLPVLPVPVTHGITYAIQCAGNGEYVIKAVDADLLWTTLPGTGIADMEEGVASMVMEPASGSEEQHFIFNAL
;
A
#
# COMPACT_ATOMS: atom_id res chain seq x y z
N MET A 1 -11.02 62.91 56.91
CA MET A 1 -11.01 61.55 56.33
C MET A 1 -11.51 61.67 54.90
N PHE A 2 -10.61 61.90 53.91
CA PHE A 2 -10.86 61.74 52.46
C PHE A 2 -9.48 61.65 51.78
N PHE A 3 -9.28 60.63 50.95
CA PHE A 3 -8.00 60.11 50.49
C PHE A 3 -7.53 60.69 49.15
N SER A 4 -6.23 61.01 49.13
CA SER A 4 -5.17 60.84 48.12
C SER A 4 -5.37 61.06 46.61
N ASN A 5 -4.40 61.80 46.07
CA ASN A 5 -4.19 62.16 44.68
C ASN A 5 -3.54 61.03 43.84
N LYS A 6 -4.04 60.95 42.59
CA LYS A 6 -3.36 60.74 41.30
C LYS A 6 -2.00 60.01 41.29
N PHE A 7 -1.97 58.82 40.68
CA PHE A 7 -0.79 58.25 40.03
C PHE A 7 -1.07 58.02 38.54
N CYS A 8 -0.11 58.43 37.70
CA CYS A 8 -0.10 58.32 36.25
C CYS A 8 0.70 57.08 35.82
N SER A 9 0.11 56.33 34.87
CA SER A 9 0.65 55.50 33.79
C SER A 9 1.94 54.69 33.96
N LEU A 10 1.84 53.39 33.62
CA LEU A 10 2.47 52.79 32.42
C LEU A 10 2.07 51.31 32.30
N ALA A 11 1.17 50.99 31.37
CA ALA A 11 0.92 49.61 30.95
C ALA A 11 1.63 49.39 29.60
N SER A 12 2.70 48.60 29.62
CA SER A 12 3.38 48.16 28.40
C SER A 12 2.53 47.09 27.71
N ILE A 13 2.01 47.37 26.52
CA ILE A 13 1.37 46.36 25.68
C ILE A 13 2.48 45.66 24.91
N THR A 14 2.82 44.44 25.29
CA THR A 14 3.68 43.57 24.48
C THR A 14 2.89 43.10 23.26
N THR A 15 3.22 43.64 22.10
CA THR A 15 2.78 43.12 20.80
C THR A 15 3.50 41.79 20.55
N GLY A 16 2.87 40.70 20.99
CA GLY A 16 3.23 39.36 20.54
C GLY A 16 2.94 39.28 19.04
N VAL A 17 3.99 39.32 18.22
CA VAL A 17 3.90 38.94 16.81
C VAL A 17 3.57 37.45 16.80
N LEU A 18 2.29 37.12 16.64
CA LEU A 18 1.89 35.77 16.28
C LEU A 18 2.55 35.48 14.92
N HIS A 19 3.67 34.79 14.95
CA HIS A 19 4.14 34.04 13.80
C HIS A 19 3.06 33.00 13.53
N THR A 20 2.15 33.35 12.62
CA THR A 20 1.39 32.35 11.89
C THR A 20 2.43 31.58 11.09
N TYR A 21 2.96 30.52 11.69
CA TYR A 21 3.54 29.43 10.93
C TYR A 21 2.42 28.97 10.02
N ALA A 22 2.47 29.40 8.76
CA ALA A 22 1.74 28.72 7.72
C ALA A 22 2.18 27.26 7.85
N ALA A 23 1.24 26.39 8.24
CA ALA A 23 1.47 24.96 8.14
C ALA A 23 1.99 24.73 6.72
N PRO A 24 3.05 23.92 6.54
CA PRO A 24 3.48 23.58 5.20
C PRO A 24 2.23 23.12 4.46
N THR A 25 1.94 23.75 3.32
CA THR A 25 0.85 23.33 2.45
C THR A 25 1.17 21.90 2.07
N SER A 26 0.63 20.95 2.83
CA SER A 26 0.66 19.54 2.52
C SER A 26 -0.02 19.46 1.17
N ARG A 27 0.76 19.27 0.11
CA ARG A 27 0.20 18.86 -1.17
C ARG A 27 -0.41 17.51 -0.90
N THR A 28 -1.70 17.47 -0.57
CA THR A 28 -2.51 16.28 -0.67
C THR A 28 -2.48 15.91 -2.14
N GLN A 29 -1.53 15.04 -2.51
CA GLN A 29 -1.47 14.48 -3.83
C GLN A 29 -2.68 13.54 -3.92
N SER A 30 -3.76 14.07 -4.50
CA SER A 30 -4.99 13.32 -4.73
C SER A 30 -4.64 12.17 -5.67
N CYS A 31 -4.88 10.93 -5.26
CA CYS A 31 -4.65 9.80 -6.15
C CYS A 31 -5.68 9.84 -7.29
N ALA A 32 -5.23 9.51 -8.49
CA ALA A 32 -6.10 9.33 -9.63
C ALA A 32 -6.69 7.91 -9.63
N ILE A 33 -7.85 7.75 -10.27
CA ILE A 33 -8.30 6.41 -10.67
C ILE A 33 -7.26 5.88 -11.67
N LEU A 34 -6.70 4.71 -11.40
CA LEU A 34 -5.72 4.07 -12.28
C LEU A 34 -6.40 3.67 -13.60
N ALA A 35 -5.75 3.89 -14.74
CA ALA A 35 -6.25 3.38 -16.00
C ALA A 35 -5.86 1.89 -16.14
N PRO A 36 -6.60 1.09 -16.92
CA PRO A 36 -6.10 -0.21 -17.35
C PRO A 36 -4.76 -0.06 -18.08
N GLY A 37 -3.81 -0.95 -17.82
CA GLY A 37 -2.45 -0.83 -18.36
C GLY A 37 -1.44 -1.65 -17.57
N ASN A 38 -0.16 -1.49 -17.93
CA ASN A 38 0.95 -2.15 -17.25
C ASN A 38 1.53 -1.24 -16.17
N TYR A 39 1.83 -1.84 -15.03
CA TYR A 39 2.34 -1.14 -13.85
C TYR A 39 3.45 -1.94 -13.18
N SER A 40 4.39 -1.25 -12.55
CA SER A 40 5.12 -1.80 -11.41
C SER A 40 4.42 -1.38 -10.12
N ILE A 41 4.39 -2.29 -9.15
CA ILE A 41 3.75 -2.09 -7.85
C ILE A 41 4.85 -2.09 -6.80
N GLN A 42 4.88 -1.05 -5.96
CA GLN A 42 5.87 -0.89 -4.91
C GLN A 42 5.18 -0.84 -3.55
N SER A 43 5.75 -1.49 -2.54
CA SER A 43 5.26 -1.37 -1.15
C SER A 43 5.73 -0.04 -0.54
N VAL A 44 4.85 0.61 0.23
CA VAL A 44 5.22 1.80 1.02
C VAL A 44 6.04 1.39 2.24
N ALA A 45 5.71 0.28 2.90
CA ALA A 45 6.46 -0.22 4.06
C ALA A 45 7.90 -0.67 3.71
N LEU A 46 8.16 -1.04 2.45
CA LEU A 46 9.50 -1.38 1.95
C LEU A 46 9.87 -0.49 0.75
N PRO A 47 10.30 0.77 0.99
CA PRO A 47 10.59 1.71 -0.08
C PRO A 47 11.67 1.21 -1.04
N GLY A 48 11.38 1.27 -2.34
CA GLY A 48 12.26 0.78 -3.41
C GLY A 48 12.02 -0.68 -3.78
N GLU A 49 11.31 -1.45 -2.95
CA GLU A 49 11.07 -2.87 -3.21
C GLU A 49 9.79 -3.07 -4.03
N LEU A 50 9.93 -3.78 -5.14
CA LEU A 50 8.83 -4.06 -6.07
C LEU A 50 8.16 -5.39 -5.73
N VAL A 51 6.84 -5.41 -5.85
CA VAL A 51 6.06 -6.64 -5.81
C VAL A 51 6.38 -7.44 -7.07
N GLY A 52 6.94 -8.63 -6.87
CA GLY A 52 7.21 -9.61 -7.92
C GLY A 52 6.58 -10.95 -7.61
N VAL A 53 6.91 -11.92 -8.45
CA VAL A 53 6.63 -13.32 -8.17
C VAL A 53 7.89 -13.95 -7.59
N GLY A 54 7.77 -14.51 -6.38
CA GLY A 54 8.88 -15.19 -5.73
C GLY A 54 9.21 -16.54 -6.36
N GLN A 55 10.21 -17.23 -5.82
CA GLN A 55 10.56 -18.58 -6.24
C GLN A 55 9.40 -19.58 -6.00
N PRO A 56 9.31 -20.66 -6.79
CA PRO A 56 8.28 -21.67 -6.61
C PRO A 56 8.49 -22.46 -5.31
N PHE A 57 7.46 -22.53 -4.48
CA PHE A 57 7.37 -23.44 -3.34
C PHE A 57 6.54 -24.68 -3.71
N SER A 58 6.50 -25.68 -2.82
CA SER A 58 5.78 -26.94 -3.04
C SER A 58 4.28 -26.78 -3.37
N GLU A 59 3.68 -25.63 -3.04
CA GLU A 59 2.27 -25.32 -3.28
C GLU A 59 2.03 -24.28 -4.38
N GLY A 60 3.09 -23.83 -5.06
CA GLY A 60 3.01 -22.86 -6.16
C GLY A 60 3.92 -21.65 -5.94
N PHE A 61 3.67 -20.60 -6.71
CA PHE A 61 4.36 -19.32 -6.59
C PHE A 61 3.60 -18.42 -5.61
N THR A 62 4.30 -17.69 -4.76
CA THR A 62 3.73 -16.60 -3.94
C THR A 62 4.15 -15.25 -4.52
N LEU A 63 3.37 -14.21 -4.25
CA LEU A 63 3.84 -12.84 -4.47
C LEU A 63 4.82 -12.48 -3.35
N ALA A 64 5.97 -11.94 -3.73
CA ALA A 64 7.06 -11.62 -2.82
C ALA A 64 7.68 -10.26 -3.16
N LEU A 65 8.29 -9.64 -2.16
CA LEU A 65 9.17 -8.51 -2.33
C LEU A 65 10.58 -8.99 -2.01
N GLU A 66 11.45 -8.99 -3.00
CA GLU A 66 12.85 -9.40 -2.89
C GLU A 66 13.75 -8.19 -2.94
N LYS A 67 14.90 -8.25 -2.26
CA LYS A 67 15.89 -7.16 -2.20
C LYS A 67 16.46 -6.80 -3.58
N ALA A 68 16.46 -7.77 -4.49
CA ALA A 68 16.79 -7.54 -5.88
C ALA A 68 15.48 -7.28 -6.64
N PRO A 69 15.44 -6.28 -7.55
CA PRO A 69 14.27 -6.08 -8.39
C PRO A 69 13.90 -7.37 -9.14
N PRO A 70 12.61 -7.69 -9.28
CA PRO A 70 12.17 -8.88 -10.01
C PRO A 70 12.75 -8.89 -11.43
N PRO A 71 13.35 -10.01 -11.89
CA PRO A 71 13.99 -10.04 -13.21
C PRO A 71 12.95 -10.01 -14.34
N GLY A 72 13.27 -9.28 -15.41
CA GLY A 72 12.43 -9.21 -16.61
C GLY A 72 11.03 -8.64 -16.30
N ASN A 73 9.98 -9.30 -16.79
CA ASN A 73 8.60 -8.86 -16.57
C ASN A 73 7.94 -9.48 -15.33
N LEU A 74 8.70 -10.16 -14.44
CA LEU A 74 8.13 -10.74 -13.21
C LEU A 74 7.65 -9.69 -12.22
N GLY A 75 8.13 -8.44 -12.32
CA GLY A 75 7.65 -7.28 -11.54
C GLY A 75 6.64 -6.41 -12.29
N VAL A 76 6.16 -6.86 -13.44
CA VAL A 76 5.22 -6.12 -14.30
C VAL A 76 3.84 -6.74 -14.20
N TRP A 77 2.86 -5.89 -13.88
CA TRP A 77 1.48 -6.28 -13.62
C TRP A 77 0.53 -5.55 -14.57
N THR A 78 -0.31 -6.29 -15.27
CA THR A 78 -1.38 -5.73 -16.10
C THR A 78 -2.65 -5.59 -15.27
N LEU A 79 -3.16 -4.36 -15.17
CA LEU A 79 -4.50 -4.07 -14.67
C LEU A 79 -5.50 -4.09 -15.83
N THR A 80 -6.50 -4.96 -15.73
CA THR A 80 -7.61 -5.01 -16.68
C THR A 80 -8.91 -4.74 -15.94
N ASN A 81 -9.79 -3.91 -16.50
CA ASN A 81 -11.12 -3.69 -15.92
C ASN A 81 -11.85 -5.02 -15.75
N ALA A 82 -12.40 -5.22 -14.56
CA ALA A 82 -13.21 -6.37 -14.23
C ALA A 82 -14.68 -5.96 -14.03
N ASP A 83 -15.54 -6.97 -13.94
CA ASP A 83 -16.91 -6.76 -13.49
C ASP A 83 -16.91 -6.12 -12.08
N GLN A 84 -18.01 -5.47 -11.69
CA GLN A 84 -18.14 -4.79 -10.38
C GLN A 84 -17.27 -3.54 -10.18
N GLY A 85 -16.62 -3.03 -11.24
CA GLY A 85 -15.87 -1.77 -11.20
C GLY A 85 -14.48 -1.87 -10.56
N GLY A 86 -13.94 -3.07 -10.46
CA GLY A 86 -12.57 -3.33 -10.01
C GLY A 86 -11.63 -3.73 -11.16
N TYR A 87 -10.53 -4.40 -10.81
CA TYR A 87 -9.50 -4.88 -11.72
C TYR A 87 -9.21 -6.37 -11.50
N THR A 88 -8.94 -7.08 -12.58
CA THR A 88 -8.11 -8.29 -12.51
C THR A 88 -6.65 -7.87 -12.64
N ILE A 89 -5.79 -8.47 -11.82
CA ILE A 89 -4.34 -8.21 -11.82
C ILE A 89 -3.64 -9.44 -12.42
N LEU A 90 -2.84 -9.26 -13.46
CA LEU A 90 -2.13 -10.35 -14.15
C LEU A 90 -0.61 -10.09 -14.15
N ASN A 91 0.18 -11.10 -13.82
CA ASN A 91 1.64 -11.04 -14.02
C ASN A 91 1.96 -11.23 -15.51
N VAL A 92 2.71 -10.30 -16.09
CA VAL A 92 3.01 -10.30 -17.54
C VAL A 92 3.91 -11.46 -17.95
N GLU A 93 4.96 -11.77 -17.17
CA GLU A 93 5.88 -12.85 -17.52
C GLU A 93 5.21 -14.23 -17.43
N LEU A 94 4.46 -14.48 -16.35
CA LEU A 94 3.84 -15.78 -16.12
C LEU A 94 2.52 -15.98 -16.86
N GLY A 95 1.88 -14.91 -17.33
CA GLY A 95 0.54 -14.96 -17.91
C GLY A 95 -0.51 -15.50 -16.92
N ARG A 96 -0.37 -15.16 -15.63
CA ARG A 96 -1.18 -15.68 -14.52
C ARG A 96 -1.90 -14.56 -13.80
N ASN A 97 -3.18 -14.79 -13.52
CA ASN A 97 -3.98 -13.86 -12.72
C ASN A 97 -3.67 -14.03 -11.24
N VAL A 98 -3.79 -12.95 -10.48
CA VAL A 98 -3.64 -12.98 -9.03
C VAL A 98 -4.96 -13.43 -8.38
N THR A 99 -4.82 -14.26 -7.35
CA THR A 99 -5.90 -14.72 -6.50
C THR A 99 -5.47 -14.76 -5.04
N THR A 100 -6.42 -15.00 -4.15
CA THR A 100 -6.18 -15.22 -2.73
C THR A 100 -6.25 -16.71 -2.43
N GLY A 101 -5.26 -17.25 -1.70
CA GLY A 101 -5.26 -18.63 -1.24
C GLY A 101 -6.46 -18.92 -0.33
N ALA A 102 -7.06 -20.10 -0.47
CA ALA A 102 -8.11 -20.53 0.44
C ALA A 102 -7.50 -21.26 1.64
N LEU A 103 -7.57 -20.63 2.82
CA LEU A 103 -7.41 -21.33 4.10
C LEU A 103 -8.71 -21.16 4.89
N PRO A 104 -9.75 -21.95 4.60
CA PRO A 104 -11.11 -21.71 5.10
C PRO A 104 -11.27 -21.84 6.63
N GLU A 105 -10.25 -22.31 7.34
CA GLU A 105 -10.34 -22.64 8.77
C GLU A 105 -9.16 -22.15 9.63
N SER A 106 -8.22 -21.39 9.06
CA SER A 106 -7.11 -20.83 9.84
C SER A 106 -7.32 -19.32 10.04
N GLN A 107 -7.00 -18.82 11.24
CA GLN A 107 -6.86 -17.38 11.50
C GLN A 107 -5.55 -16.82 10.92
N LEU A 108 -4.94 -17.54 9.97
CA LEU A 108 -3.67 -17.16 9.37
C LEU A 108 -3.93 -16.21 8.19
N PRO A 109 -3.01 -15.28 7.93
CA PRO A 109 -3.07 -14.45 6.72
C PRO A 109 -3.14 -15.31 5.47
N LEU A 110 -4.01 -14.94 4.52
CA LEU A 110 -4.19 -15.72 3.30
C LEU A 110 -3.11 -15.31 2.29
N PRO A 111 -2.33 -16.25 1.72
CA PRO A 111 -1.30 -15.87 0.75
C PRO A 111 -1.92 -15.32 -0.54
N VAL A 112 -1.23 -14.38 -1.18
CA VAL A 112 -1.58 -13.90 -2.52
C VAL A 112 -0.78 -14.68 -3.56
N LEU A 113 -1.48 -15.27 -4.53
CA LEU A 113 -0.94 -16.30 -5.42
C LEU A 113 -1.24 -15.97 -6.90
N PRO A 114 -0.31 -16.24 -7.84
CA PRO A 114 -0.59 -16.21 -9.27
C PRO A 114 -1.11 -17.59 -9.75
N VAL A 115 -2.32 -17.60 -10.29
CA VAL A 115 -3.05 -18.78 -10.79
C VAL A 115 -3.32 -18.69 -12.29
N PRO A 116 -3.68 -19.79 -12.97
CA PRO A 116 -4.15 -19.72 -14.35
C PRO A 116 -5.26 -18.66 -14.52
N VAL A 117 -5.29 -18.02 -15.69
CA VAL A 117 -6.13 -16.85 -15.98
C VAL A 117 -7.61 -17.05 -15.62
N THR A 118 -8.13 -18.28 -15.69
CA THR A 118 -9.53 -18.60 -15.37
C THR A 118 -9.89 -18.51 -13.88
N HIS A 119 -8.92 -18.31 -12.98
CA HIS A 119 -9.13 -18.35 -11.52
C HIS A 119 -8.76 -17.03 -10.80
N GLY A 120 -8.59 -15.94 -11.55
CA GLY A 120 -8.37 -14.61 -10.97
C GLY A 120 -9.62 -14.09 -10.24
N ILE A 121 -9.41 -13.34 -9.17
CA ILE A 121 -10.49 -12.59 -8.51
C ILE A 121 -10.44 -11.11 -8.89
N THR A 122 -11.51 -10.39 -8.55
CA THR A 122 -11.59 -8.94 -8.78
C THR A 122 -11.08 -8.19 -7.55
N TYR A 123 -10.20 -7.21 -7.77
CA TYR A 123 -9.68 -6.32 -6.75
C TYR A 123 -10.20 -4.89 -6.95
N ALA A 124 -10.60 -4.23 -5.88
CA ALA A 124 -10.79 -2.78 -5.84
C ALA A 124 -9.45 -2.12 -5.48
N ILE A 125 -8.96 -1.24 -6.34
CA ILE A 125 -7.76 -0.42 -6.07
C ILE A 125 -8.25 0.98 -5.68
N GLN A 126 -8.04 1.34 -4.41
CA GLN A 126 -8.62 2.54 -3.81
C GLN A 126 -7.53 3.50 -3.36
N CYS A 127 -7.76 4.81 -3.55
CA CYS A 127 -6.83 5.85 -3.11
C CYS A 127 -6.76 5.90 -1.57
N ALA A 128 -5.55 5.78 -1.03
CA ALA A 128 -5.25 5.94 0.40
C ALA A 128 -4.79 7.37 0.75
N GLY A 129 -4.50 8.19 -0.27
CA GLY A 129 -3.92 9.53 -0.15
C GLY A 129 -2.46 9.55 -0.56
N ASN A 130 -1.89 10.74 -0.80
CA ASN A 130 -0.46 10.93 -1.12
C ASN A 130 0.07 10.15 -2.35
N GLY A 131 -0.82 9.77 -3.28
CA GLY A 131 -0.44 8.91 -4.42
C GLY A 131 -0.31 7.43 -4.08
N GLU A 132 -0.73 7.02 -2.89
CA GLU A 132 -0.74 5.65 -2.40
C GLU A 132 -2.12 5.02 -2.58
N TYR A 133 -2.13 3.70 -2.70
CA TYR A 133 -3.30 2.91 -2.98
C TYR A 133 -3.35 1.69 -2.06
N VAL A 134 -4.57 1.27 -1.71
CA VAL A 134 -4.82 -0.04 -1.12
C VAL A 134 -5.43 -0.97 -2.16
N ILE A 135 -5.11 -2.26 -2.08
CA ILE A 135 -5.63 -3.30 -2.98
C ILE A 135 -6.52 -4.22 -2.17
N LYS A 136 -7.83 -4.14 -2.39
CA LYS A 136 -8.85 -4.87 -1.64
C LYS A 136 -9.48 -5.96 -2.50
N ALA A 137 -9.62 -7.18 -2.01
CA ALA A 137 -10.42 -8.19 -2.70
C ALA A 137 -11.90 -7.76 -2.71
N VAL A 138 -12.63 -7.89 -3.82
CA VAL A 138 -14.04 -7.43 -3.85
C VAL A 138 -14.97 -8.41 -3.14
N ASP A 139 -14.62 -9.69 -3.13
CA ASP A 139 -15.37 -10.78 -2.51
C ASP A 139 -15.04 -11.00 -1.02
N ALA A 140 -13.97 -10.36 -0.52
CA ALA A 140 -13.54 -10.45 0.87
C ALA A 140 -13.18 -9.07 1.43
N ASP A 141 -13.50 -8.79 2.70
CA ASP A 141 -13.12 -7.53 3.35
C ASP A 141 -11.65 -7.54 3.82
N LEU A 142 -10.75 -7.94 2.93
CA LEU A 142 -9.32 -8.09 3.17
C LEU A 142 -8.51 -7.30 2.14
N LEU A 143 -7.35 -6.82 2.57
CA LEU A 143 -6.42 -6.02 1.78
C LEU A 143 -5.09 -6.75 1.62
N TRP A 144 -4.41 -6.48 0.51
CA TRP A 144 -3.00 -6.86 0.35
C TRP A 144 -2.20 -6.23 1.49
N THR A 145 -1.42 -7.06 2.18
CA THR A 145 -0.50 -6.64 3.24
C THR A 145 0.88 -7.24 2.97
N THR A 146 1.89 -6.39 3.06
CA THR A 146 3.31 -6.77 3.03
C THR A 146 3.70 -7.34 4.39
N LEU A 147 3.98 -8.65 4.49
CA LEU A 147 4.49 -9.26 5.72
C LEU A 147 6.00 -9.51 5.61
N PRO A 148 6.83 -8.85 6.45
CA PRO A 148 8.26 -9.12 6.50
C PRO A 148 8.56 -10.60 6.81
N GLY A 149 9.55 -11.19 6.15
CA GLY A 149 10.04 -12.53 6.49
C GLY A 149 10.57 -12.56 7.92
N THR A 150 10.09 -13.50 8.75
CA THR A 150 10.49 -13.60 10.18
C THR A 150 11.42 -14.78 10.48
N GLY A 151 11.76 -15.61 9.48
CA GLY A 151 12.61 -16.80 9.65
C GLY A 151 14.04 -16.65 9.14
N ILE A 152 15.00 -17.27 9.86
CA ILE A 152 16.41 -17.42 9.45
C ILE A 152 16.61 -18.27 8.18
N ALA A 153 15.59 -19.04 7.77
CA ALA A 153 15.56 -19.76 6.50
C ALA A 153 14.94 -18.94 5.34
N ASP A 154 14.29 -17.82 5.66
CA ASP A 154 13.62 -16.91 4.70
C ASP A 154 14.51 -15.70 4.35
N MET A 155 15.67 -15.56 5.01
CA MET A 155 16.61 -14.46 4.77
C MET A 155 17.47 -14.64 3.51
N GLU A 156 17.42 -15.80 2.85
CA GLU A 156 18.10 -16.00 1.57
C GLU A 156 17.20 -15.71 0.36
N GLU A 157 15.87 -15.79 0.43
CA GLU A 157 14.97 -15.47 -0.69
C GLU A 157 13.61 -14.91 -0.18
N GLY A 158 13.31 -13.63 -0.49
CA GLY A 158 12.05 -12.95 -0.13
C GLY A 158 12.12 -12.09 1.14
N VAL A 159 12.35 -10.78 0.99
CA VAL A 159 12.37 -9.80 2.10
C VAL A 159 11.00 -9.71 2.78
N ALA A 160 9.93 -9.88 2.01
CA ALA A 160 8.56 -9.97 2.51
C ALA A 160 7.67 -10.82 1.58
N SER A 161 6.61 -11.38 2.15
CA SER A 161 5.54 -12.06 1.42
C SER A 161 4.30 -11.19 1.33
N MET A 162 3.51 -11.37 0.27
CA MET A 162 2.21 -10.71 0.13
C MET A 162 1.08 -11.61 0.62
N VAL A 163 0.26 -11.09 1.52
CA VAL A 163 -0.89 -11.78 2.09
C VAL A 163 -2.14 -10.91 2.05
N MET A 164 -3.28 -11.46 2.44
CA MET A 164 -4.53 -10.76 2.65
C MET A 164 -4.85 -10.69 4.15
N GLU A 165 -5.05 -9.49 4.68
CA GLU A 165 -5.44 -9.25 6.07
C GLU A 165 -6.56 -8.20 6.17
N PRO A 166 -7.30 -8.14 7.29
CA PRO A 166 -8.24 -7.06 7.55
C PRO A 166 -7.56 -5.68 7.53
N ALA A 167 -8.35 -4.63 7.28
CA ALA A 167 -7.83 -3.26 7.30
C ALA A 167 -7.23 -2.91 8.67
N SER A 168 -5.95 -2.53 8.67
CA SER A 168 -5.24 -1.99 9.84
C SER A 168 -4.96 -0.50 9.68
N GLY A 169 -4.90 0.00 8.43
CA GLY A 169 -4.44 1.35 8.10
C GLY A 169 -2.93 1.51 8.21
N SER A 170 -2.18 0.42 8.22
CA SER A 170 -0.73 0.43 8.32
C SER A 170 -0.06 0.60 6.94
N GLU A 171 1.18 1.07 6.93
CA GLU A 171 1.94 1.30 5.70
C GLU A 171 2.19 0.00 4.90
N GLU A 172 2.13 -1.16 5.55
CA GLU A 172 2.23 -2.48 4.92
C GLU A 172 1.08 -2.77 3.95
N GLN A 173 -0.04 -2.06 4.09
CA GLN A 173 -1.23 -2.19 3.22
C GLN A 173 -1.26 -1.15 2.09
N HIS A 174 -0.25 -0.27 2.04
CA HIS A 174 -0.18 0.84 1.11
C HIS A 174 0.83 0.57 -0.02
N PHE A 175 0.43 0.90 -1.23
CA PHE A 175 1.18 0.62 -2.45
C PHE A 175 1.24 1.82 -3.38
N ILE A 176 2.34 1.93 -4.11
CA ILE A 176 2.52 2.91 -5.18
C ILE A 176 2.47 2.17 -6.51
N PHE A 177 1.68 2.70 -7.45
CA PHE A 177 1.56 2.18 -8.81
C PHE A 177 2.28 3.10 -9.78
N ASN A 178 3.30 2.58 -10.46
CA ASN A 178 4.04 3.30 -11.49
C ASN A 178 3.66 2.74 -12.87
N ALA A 179 3.05 3.57 -13.72
CA ALA A 179 2.70 3.17 -15.08
C ALA A 179 3.96 2.93 -15.93
N LEU A 180 3.91 1.91 -16.80
CA LEU A 180 5.01 1.45 -17.66
C LEU A 180 4.71 1.65 -19.15
#